data_AF-A0A9W8R5T8-F1
#
_entry.id   AF-A0A9W8R5T8-F1
#
_cell.length_a   1.000
_cell.length_b   1.000
_cell.length_c   1.000
_cell.angle_alpha   90.00
_cell.angle_beta   90.00
_cell.angle_gamma   90.00
#
_symmetry.space_group_name_H-M   'P 1'
#
loop_
_entity.id
_entity.type
_entity.pdbx_description
1 polymer ?
#
loop_
_entity_poly.entity_id
_entity_poly.type
_entity_poly.pdbx_seq_one_letter_code
_entity_poly.pdbx_strand_id
1 'polypeptide(L)'
;MAPQVDLSQWADLPVMATKSLKSRLPTTISRSTILIVVSLISTWIFATVLVPQVKPTITSQIDEARQRLPSVSIDWAPNDDPRKNYNTSKVALIIEPEPLPLLVPLILHMIAVVPPDWRFVFIGSKKSVYTVGREYGIQLQQGLGKIDLMRLPSPWSIKTEEDLNRLYTDSRFYNEFLPGVEWLLTFDSESILCANAQSSLNDWLDYTWAGAARADVKAFAGYGKLSLRRVSAIQQVLGFQKRYNNTDQEDIWFGKRLYILPDAKLANLTNEVFSVQNNVTEKPMGYHALGRGRGLDKEVWGNVETRKAALEYCPEMHMILDMKLEKERCPPDTQG
;
A
#
# COMPACT_ATOMS: atom_id res chain seq x y z
N MET A 1 -0.76 -37.44 25.59
CA MET A 1 -1.81 -37.94 26.51
C MET A 1 -3.13 -37.75 25.78
N ALA A 2 -3.63 -38.80 25.12
CA ALA A 2 -4.83 -38.74 24.29
C ALA A 2 -6.07 -39.00 25.17
N PRO A 3 -7.21 -38.32 24.96
CA PRO A 3 -8.42 -38.59 25.71
C PRO A 3 -9.09 -39.86 25.19
N GLN A 4 -9.41 -40.78 26.09
CA GLN A 4 -10.26 -41.94 25.80
C GLN A 4 -11.71 -41.48 25.64
N VAL A 5 -12.36 -41.93 24.58
CA VAL A 5 -13.80 -41.76 24.35
C VAL A 5 -14.52 -42.98 24.94
N ASP A 6 -15.42 -42.73 25.88
CA ASP A 6 -16.28 -43.70 26.55
C ASP A 6 -17.43 -44.11 25.61
N LEU A 7 -17.50 -45.40 25.27
CA LEU A 7 -18.47 -45.97 24.33
C LEU A 7 -19.77 -46.45 25.00
N SER A 8 -20.00 -46.13 26.28
CA SER A 8 -21.20 -46.57 27.02
C SER A 8 -22.50 -45.84 26.65
N GLN A 9 -22.45 -44.82 25.77
CA GLN A 9 -23.63 -44.04 25.35
C GLN A 9 -24.42 -44.60 24.15
N TRP A 10 -24.04 -45.77 23.62
CA TRP A 10 -24.71 -46.35 22.43
C TRP A 10 -25.60 -47.57 22.74
N ALA A 11 -25.94 -47.81 24.01
CA ALA A 11 -26.65 -49.02 24.42
C ALA A 11 -28.19 -48.98 24.25
N ASP A 12 -28.79 -47.81 24.02
CA ASP A 12 -30.26 -47.68 23.94
C ASP A 12 -30.72 -47.16 22.57
N LEU A 13 -30.78 -48.05 21.59
CA LEU A 13 -31.58 -47.85 20.39
C LEU A 13 -32.74 -48.87 20.38
N PRO A 14 -33.99 -48.43 20.15
CA PRO A 14 -35.13 -49.32 20.13
C PRO A 14 -35.03 -50.31 18.97
N VAL A 15 -35.18 -51.59 19.30
CA VAL A 15 -35.29 -52.71 18.36
C VAL A 15 -36.53 -52.47 17.47
N MET A 16 -36.31 -51.88 16.31
CA MET A 16 -37.32 -51.80 15.25
C MET A 16 -37.58 -53.21 14.72
N ALA A 17 -38.83 -53.65 14.90
CA ALA A 17 -39.34 -54.93 14.47
C ALA A 17 -38.94 -55.26 13.02
N THR A 18 -38.25 -56.38 12.83
CA THR A 18 -37.97 -56.98 11.53
C THR A 18 -39.28 -57.50 10.93
N LYS A 19 -40.02 -56.64 10.21
CA LYS A 19 -41.00 -57.12 9.24
C LYS A 19 -40.24 -57.83 8.12
N SER A 20 -40.44 -59.14 8.04
CA SER A 20 -40.04 -60.00 6.94
C SER A 20 -40.46 -59.38 5.60
N LEU A 21 -39.53 -58.69 4.92
CA LEU A 21 -39.65 -58.38 3.51
C LEU A 21 -39.38 -59.68 2.75
N LYS A 22 -40.45 -60.40 2.41
CA LYS A 22 -40.42 -61.34 1.28
C LYS A 22 -40.23 -60.50 0.02
N SER A 23 -38.98 -60.19 -0.32
CA SER A 23 -38.64 -59.67 -1.64
C SER A 23 -38.94 -60.77 -2.65
N ARG A 24 -40.02 -60.60 -3.41
CA ARG A 24 -40.20 -61.34 -4.66
C ARG A 24 -39.01 -60.98 -5.55
N LEU A 25 -38.11 -61.94 -5.80
CA LEU A 25 -37.15 -61.83 -6.88
C LEU A 25 -37.94 -61.66 -8.19
N PRO A 26 -37.75 -60.58 -8.94
CA PRO A 26 -38.39 -60.44 -10.25
C PRO A 26 -37.82 -61.51 -11.19
N THR A 27 -38.66 -62.43 -11.63
CA THR A 27 -38.34 -63.52 -12.57
C THR A 27 -38.24 -63.05 -14.02
N THR A 28 -37.92 -61.78 -14.26
CA THR A 28 -37.69 -61.23 -15.59
C THR A 28 -36.42 -60.37 -15.61
N ILE A 29 -35.36 -60.93 -16.21
CA ILE A 29 -34.08 -60.25 -16.36
C ILE A 29 -34.21 -59.24 -17.50
N SER A 30 -34.25 -57.96 -17.12
CA SER A 30 -34.23 -56.83 -18.06
C SER A 30 -32.81 -56.59 -18.61
N ARG A 31 -32.70 -56.23 -19.90
CA ARG A 31 -31.41 -55.92 -20.58
C ARG A 31 -30.61 -54.84 -19.86
N SER A 32 -31.27 -53.88 -19.19
CA SER A 32 -30.59 -52.81 -18.44
C SER A 32 -29.90 -53.32 -17.17
N THR A 33 -30.46 -54.32 -16.50
CA THR A 33 -29.87 -54.92 -15.30
C THR A 33 -28.60 -55.70 -15.63
N ILE A 34 -28.58 -56.41 -16.77
CA ILE A 34 -27.37 -57.10 -17.27
C ILE A 34 -26.26 -56.08 -17.57
N LEU A 35 -26.59 -54.96 -18.23
CA LEU A 35 -25.60 -53.92 -18.54
C LEU A 35 -24.98 -53.28 -17.29
N ILE A 36 -25.79 -53.06 -16.25
CA ILE A 36 -25.29 -52.52 -14.97
C ILE A 36 -24.34 -53.52 -14.29
N VAL A 37 -24.71 -54.80 -14.27
CA VAL A 37 -23.86 -55.86 -13.68
C VAL A 37 -22.56 -56.03 -14.47
N VAL A 38 -22.62 -56.01 -15.81
CA VAL A 38 -21.42 -56.09 -16.67
C VAL A 38 -20.52 -54.86 -16.47
N SER A 39 -21.09 -53.66 -16.32
CA SER A 39 -20.34 -52.43 -16.01
C SER A 39 -19.67 -52.48 -14.63
N LEU A 40 -20.37 -53.02 -13.63
CA LEU A 40 -19.78 -53.24 -12.30
C LEU A 40 -18.65 -54.26 -12.34
N ILE A 41 -18.81 -55.36 -13.08
CA ILE A 41 -17.76 -56.36 -13.24
C ILE A 41 -16.57 -55.77 -14.01
N SER A 42 -16.80 -55.01 -15.08
CA SER A 42 -15.72 -54.42 -15.87
C SER A 42 -14.94 -53.37 -15.07
N THR A 43 -15.62 -52.51 -14.31
CA THR A 43 -14.96 -51.54 -13.41
C THR A 43 -14.19 -52.24 -12.29
N TRP A 44 -14.71 -53.35 -11.76
CA TRP A 44 -14.02 -54.14 -10.74
C TRP A 44 -12.77 -54.82 -11.29
N ILE A 45 -12.83 -55.40 -12.50
CA ILE A 45 -11.67 -55.97 -13.20
C ILE A 45 -10.63 -54.89 -13.50
N PHE A 46 -11.07 -53.71 -13.96
CA PHE A 46 -10.17 -52.60 -14.27
C PHE A 46 -9.43 -52.12 -13.02
N ALA A 47 -10.14 -52.00 -11.89
CA ALA A 47 -9.57 -51.55 -10.62
C ALA A 47 -8.64 -52.58 -9.95
N THR A 48 -8.95 -53.88 -10.06
CA THR A 48 -8.23 -54.94 -9.35
C THR A 48 -7.08 -55.56 -10.15
N VAL A 49 -7.17 -55.56 -11.49
CA VAL A 49 -6.16 -56.20 -12.35
C VAL A 49 -5.34 -55.15 -13.10
N LEU A 50 -6.00 -54.20 -13.76
CA LEU A 50 -5.31 -53.30 -14.69
C LEU A 50 -4.58 -52.16 -13.95
N VAL A 51 -5.24 -51.51 -13.01
CA VAL A 51 -4.66 -50.41 -12.22
C VAL A 51 -3.38 -50.83 -11.46
N PRO A 52 -3.33 -51.96 -10.73
CA PRO A 52 -2.09 -52.35 -10.05
C PRO A 52 -0.94 -52.75 -10.99
N GLN A 53 -1.22 -53.16 -12.24
CA GLN A 53 -0.17 -53.44 -13.22
C GLN A 53 0.39 -52.17 -13.89
N VAL A 54 -0.44 -51.14 -14.08
CA VAL A 54 -0.04 -49.90 -14.76
C VAL A 54 0.56 -48.87 -13.79
N LYS A 55 0.14 -48.86 -12.52
CA LYS A 55 0.67 -48.00 -11.47
C LYS A 55 2.21 -47.98 -11.39
N PRO A 56 2.93 -49.11 -11.29
CA PRO A 56 4.39 -49.10 -11.12
C PRO A 56 5.11 -48.42 -12.28
N THR A 57 4.64 -48.64 -13.52
CA THR A 57 5.21 -48.06 -14.74
C THR A 57 4.98 -46.55 -14.82
N ILE A 58 3.80 -46.06 -14.41
CA ILE A 58 3.52 -44.62 -14.38
C ILE A 58 4.36 -43.95 -13.29
N THR A 59 4.46 -44.54 -12.09
CA THR A 59 5.29 -43.99 -11.01
C THR A 59 6.76 -43.93 -11.40
N SER A 60 7.30 -44.97 -12.06
CA SER A 60 8.70 -44.96 -12.48
C SER A 60 8.98 -43.87 -13.53
N GLN A 61 8.06 -43.64 -14.48
CA GLN A 61 8.21 -42.56 -15.46
C GLN A 61 8.13 -41.17 -14.82
N ILE A 62 7.26 -40.99 -13.81
CA ILE A 62 7.16 -39.72 -13.07
C ILE A 62 8.42 -39.48 -12.23
N ASP A 63 8.96 -40.51 -11.58
CA ASP A 63 10.17 -40.40 -10.78
C ASP A 63 11.42 -40.17 -11.64
N GLU A 64 11.50 -40.81 -12.81
CA GLU A 64 12.55 -40.54 -13.80
C GLU A 64 12.46 -39.11 -14.36
N ALA A 65 11.24 -38.62 -14.64
CA ALA A 65 11.02 -37.23 -15.04
C ALA A 65 11.41 -36.24 -13.93
N ARG A 66 11.13 -36.55 -12.67
CA ARG A 66 11.55 -35.73 -11.51
C ARG A 66 13.07 -35.70 -11.35
N GLN A 67 13.77 -36.80 -11.58
CA GLN A 67 15.24 -36.83 -11.50
C GLN A 67 15.92 -36.06 -12.63
N ARG A 68 15.26 -35.90 -13.79
CA ARG A 68 15.76 -35.11 -14.93
C ARG A 68 15.47 -33.62 -14.80
N LEU A 69 14.66 -33.19 -13.83
CA LEU A 69 14.46 -31.77 -13.57
C LEU A 69 15.69 -31.24 -12.83
N PRO A 70 16.38 -30.23 -13.37
CA PRO A 70 17.45 -29.58 -12.65
C PRO A 70 16.89 -29.00 -11.35
N SER A 71 17.52 -29.32 -10.22
CA SER A 71 17.20 -28.69 -8.95
C SER A 71 17.64 -27.23 -9.00
N VAL A 72 16.74 -26.34 -9.40
CA VAL A 72 16.98 -24.90 -9.34
C VAL A 72 16.73 -24.47 -7.89
N SER A 73 17.80 -24.36 -7.11
CA SER A 73 17.75 -23.66 -5.83
C SER A 73 17.72 -22.16 -6.12
N ILE A 74 16.51 -21.58 -6.13
CA ILE A 74 16.37 -20.13 -6.14
C ILE A 74 16.74 -19.64 -4.75
N ASP A 75 17.82 -18.88 -4.66
CA ASP A 75 18.22 -18.21 -3.43
C ASP A 75 17.28 -17.01 -3.22
N TRP A 76 16.18 -17.25 -2.50
CA TRP A 76 15.10 -16.25 -2.32
C TRP A 76 15.52 -15.05 -1.46
N ALA A 77 16.69 -15.10 -0.83
CA ALA A 77 17.24 -14.03 -0.01
C ALA A 77 18.77 -13.98 -0.12
N PRO A 78 19.34 -13.42 -1.19
CA PRO A 78 20.80 -13.33 -1.38
C PRO A 78 21.50 -12.43 -0.36
N ASN A 79 20.74 -11.76 0.52
CA ASN A 79 21.24 -10.82 1.53
C ASN A 79 20.55 -11.09 2.87
N ASP A 80 21.32 -11.20 3.95
CA ASP A 80 20.79 -11.37 5.32
C ASP A 80 19.96 -10.17 5.79
N ASP A 81 20.17 -8.98 5.20
CA ASP A 81 19.36 -7.79 5.45
C ASP A 81 18.51 -7.44 4.21
N PRO A 82 17.18 -7.62 4.27
CA PRO A 82 16.29 -7.36 3.14
C PRO A 82 16.28 -5.88 2.72
N ARG A 83 16.72 -4.95 3.58
CA ARG A 83 16.80 -3.52 3.26
C ARG A 83 17.81 -3.20 2.16
N LYS A 84 18.84 -4.04 2.01
CA LYS A 84 19.89 -3.87 0.99
C LYS A 84 19.38 -4.11 -0.44
N ASN A 85 18.15 -4.61 -0.59
CA ASN A 85 17.50 -4.80 -1.89
C ASN A 85 17.01 -3.48 -2.50
N TYR A 86 17.01 -2.38 -1.73
CA TYR A 86 16.51 -1.07 -2.15
C TYR A 86 17.63 -0.04 -2.28
N ASN A 87 17.34 1.05 -3.00
CA ASN A 87 18.29 2.15 -3.13
C ASN A 87 18.33 2.97 -1.83
N THR A 88 19.51 3.06 -1.21
CA THR A 88 19.69 3.80 0.05
C THR A 88 19.52 5.31 -0.11
N SER A 89 19.68 5.84 -1.33
CA SER A 89 19.56 7.28 -1.58
C SER A 89 18.12 7.76 -1.77
N LYS A 90 17.14 6.85 -1.86
CA LYS A 90 15.74 7.18 -2.17
C LYS A 90 14.79 6.75 -1.06
N VAL A 91 14.19 7.71 -0.38
CA VAL A 91 13.30 7.47 0.76
C VAL A 91 11.98 8.21 0.59
N ALA A 92 10.88 7.50 0.79
CA ALA A 92 9.55 8.03 0.99
C ALA A 92 9.25 8.10 2.50
N LEU A 93 9.02 9.30 3.00
CA LEU A 93 8.84 9.62 4.41
C LEU A 93 7.41 10.04 4.69
N ILE A 94 6.80 9.37 5.66
CA ILE A 94 5.51 9.76 6.24
C ILE A 94 5.68 10.00 7.73
N ILE A 95 5.25 11.18 8.18
CA ILE A 95 5.22 11.55 9.60
C ILE A 95 3.78 11.77 10.02
N GLU A 96 3.25 10.85 10.83
CA GLU A 96 1.87 10.92 11.29
C GLU A 96 1.75 10.55 12.78
N PRO A 97 1.64 11.55 13.68
CA PRO A 97 1.47 11.29 15.12
C PRO A 97 0.13 10.62 15.46
N GLU A 98 -0.92 10.85 14.67
CA GLU A 98 -2.27 10.37 14.99
C GLU A 98 -2.54 8.97 14.41
N PRO A 99 -3.19 8.07 15.17
CA PRO A 99 -3.52 6.73 14.68
C PRO A 99 -4.77 6.77 13.77
N LEU A 100 -4.64 7.32 12.56
CA LEU A 100 -5.74 7.43 11.62
C LEU A 100 -6.01 6.08 10.92
N PRO A 101 -7.28 5.68 10.73
CA PRO A 101 -7.63 4.38 10.15
C PRO A 101 -7.19 4.23 8.68
N LEU A 102 -7.03 5.34 7.97
CA LEU A 102 -6.59 5.35 6.57
C LEU A 102 -5.10 5.11 6.37
N LEU A 103 -4.27 5.16 7.41
CA LEU A 103 -2.82 5.17 7.23
C LEU A 103 -2.31 3.92 6.54
N VAL A 104 -2.84 2.76 6.92
CA VAL A 104 -2.42 1.48 6.35
C VAL A 104 -2.79 1.38 4.87
N PRO A 105 -4.06 1.60 4.44
CA PRO A 105 -4.37 1.59 3.02
C PRO A 105 -3.63 2.69 2.23
N LEU A 106 -3.45 3.88 2.81
CA LEU A 106 -2.65 4.95 2.20
C LEU A 106 -1.20 4.52 1.97
N ILE A 107 -0.52 3.99 3.00
CA ILE A 107 0.87 3.56 2.90
C ILE A 107 1.02 2.44 1.87
N LEU A 108 0.13 1.44 1.89
CA LEU A 108 0.18 0.33 0.94
C LEU A 108 -0.06 0.80 -0.50
N HIS A 109 -0.98 1.74 -0.72
CA HIS A 109 -1.18 2.40 -2.01
C HIS A 109 0.09 3.12 -2.46
N MET A 110 0.69 3.94 -1.59
CA MET A 110 1.91 4.67 -1.92
C MET A 110 3.07 3.71 -2.24
N ILE A 111 3.20 2.60 -1.51
CA ILE A 111 4.20 1.54 -1.80
C ILE A 111 3.98 0.92 -3.20
N ALA A 112 2.74 0.81 -3.65
CA ALA A 112 2.40 0.24 -4.95
C ALA A 112 2.62 1.23 -6.12
N VAL A 113 2.41 2.53 -5.89
CA VAL A 113 2.56 3.58 -6.92
C VAL A 113 4.00 4.08 -7.04
N VAL A 114 4.70 4.24 -5.92
CA VAL A 114 6.09 4.69 -5.90
C VAL A 114 7.00 3.61 -6.50
N PRO A 115 8.05 3.98 -7.28
CA PRO A 115 8.93 3.00 -7.90
C PRO A 115 9.53 2.00 -6.89
N PRO A 116 9.71 0.73 -7.30
CA PRO A 116 9.99 -0.36 -6.38
C PRO A 116 11.34 -0.23 -5.65
N ASP A 117 12.28 0.55 -6.19
CA ASP A 117 13.61 0.80 -5.62
C ASP A 117 13.60 1.77 -4.42
N TRP A 118 12.51 2.48 -4.17
CA TRP A 118 12.37 3.40 -3.03
C TRP A 118 12.07 2.68 -1.74
N ARG A 119 12.61 3.18 -0.63
CA ARG A 119 12.27 2.68 0.71
C ARG A 119 11.31 3.61 1.43
N PHE A 120 10.50 3.07 2.33
CA PHE A 120 9.54 3.84 3.12
C PHE A 120 9.99 3.96 4.57
N VAL A 121 9.74 5.11 5.17
CA VAL A 121 9.99 5.38 6.57
C VAL A 121 8.74 6.01 7.17
N PHE A 122 8.18 5.34 8.17
CA PHE A 122 7.04 5.81 8.94
C PHE A 122 7.48 6.27 10.31
N ILE A 123 7.22 7.55 10.61
CA ILE A 123 7.46 8.16 11.90
C ILE A 123 6.12 8.49 12.53
N GLY A 124 5.87 8.00 13.76
CA GLY A 124 4.63 8.29 14.45
C GLY A 124 4.75 8.30 15.96
N SER A 125 3.63 8.59 16.63
CA SER A 125 3.52 8.42 18.08
C SER A 125 3.55 6.93 18.45
N LYS A 126 3.74 6.62 19.74
CA LYS A 126 3.65 5.24 20.24
C LYS A 126 2.35 4.55 19.81
N LYS A 127 1.23 5.28 19.85
CA LYS A 127 -0.09 4.75 19.47
C LYS A 127 -0.19 4.55 17.96
N SER A 128 0.26 5.53 17.17
CA SER A 128 0.22 5.46 15.70
C SER A 128 1.10 4.33 15.17
N VAL A 129 2.35 4.23 15.62
CA VAL A 129 3.28 3.13 15.25
C VAL A 129 2.71 1.76 15.63
N TYR A 130 2.09 1.63 16.81
CA TYR A 130 1.47 0.37 17.21
C TYR A 130 0.29 -0.02 16.31
N THR A 131 -0.57 0.95 15.97
CA THR A 131 -1.73 0.71 15.09
C THR A 131 -1.29 0.35 13.67
N VAL A 132 -0.29 1.01 13.11
CA VAL A 132 0.20 0.70 11.75
C VAL A 132 0.97 -0.62 11.73
N GLY A 133 1.84 -0.87 12.71
CA GLY A 133 2.73 -2.05 12.74
C GLY A 133 2.06 -3.37 13.10
N ARG A 134 0.84 -3.36 13.62
CA ARG A 134 0.07 -4.60 13.87
C ARG A 134 -0.64 -5.12 12.62
N GLU A 135 -0.76 -4.32 11.57
CA GLU A 135 -1.48 -4.70 10.36
C GLU A 135 -0.62 -5.62 9.48
N TYR A 136 -1.22 -6.71 9.01
CA TYR A 136 -0.50 -7.76 8.29
C TYR A 136 0.20 -7.26 7.02
N GLY A 137 -0.47 -6.38 6.26
CA GLY A 137 0.11 -5.79 5.05
C GLY A 137 1.39 -5.00 5.34
N ILE A 138 1.44 -4.29 6.48
CA ILE A 138 2.64 -3.56 6.89
C ILE A 138 3.71 -4.52 7.38
N GLN A 139 3.36 -5.54 8.17
CA GLN A 139 4.31 -6.55 8.65
C GLN A 139 5.02 -7.27 7.50
N LEU A 140 4.29 -7.59 6.42
CA LEU A 140 4.88 -8.16 5.22
C LEU A 140 5.90 -7.20 4.59
N GLN A 141 5.55 -5.92 4.42
CA GLN A 141 6.46 -4.92 3.86
C GLN A 141 7.67 -4.66 4.76
N GLN A 142 7.52 -4.74 6.10
CA GLN A 142 8.64 -4.68 7.04
C GLN A 142 9.56 -5.89 6.91
N GLY A 143 8.99 -7.10 6.79
CA GLY A 143 9.76 -8.33 6.56
C GLY A 143 10.54 -8.32 5.25
N LEU A 144 10.00 -7.64 4.22
CA LEU A 144 10.69 -7.37 2.96
C LEU A 144 11.71 -6.22 3.04
N GLY A 145 11.81 -5.51 4.17
CA GLY A 145 12.69 -4.35 4.34
C GLY A 145 12.22 -3.07 3.62
N LYS A 146 11.01 -3.10 3.02
CA LYS A 146 10.43 -2.01 2.22
C LYS A 146 10.04 -0.81 3.07
N ILE A 147 9.56 -1.03 4.30
CA ILE A 147 9.15 0.03 5.22
C ILE A 147 9.74 -0.17 6.61
N ASP A 148 10.21 0.91 7.23
CA ASP A 148 10.58 0.95 8.64
C ASP A 148 9.61 1.81 9.45
N LEU A 149 9.22 1.32 10.61
CA LEU A 149 8.37 2.04 11.56
C LEU A 149 9.23 2.47 12.74
N MET A 150 9.29 3.78 13.01
CA MET A 150 10.12 4.31 14.07
C MET A 150 9.44 5.44 14.85
N ARG A 151 10.06 5.76 15.99
CA ARG A 151 9.68 6.89 16.83
C ARG A 151 10.89 7.80 16.94
N LEU A 152 10.67 9.10 16.87
CA LEU A 152 11.72 10.07 17.13
C LEU A 152 12.08 10.06 18.63
N PRO A 153 13.37 10.09 18.98
CA PRO A 153 13.79 10.27 20.35
C PRO A 153 13.55 11.71 20.81
N SER A 154 13.59 11.92 22.12
CA SER A 154 13.66 13.26 22.71
C SER A 154 14.96 13.95 22.21
N PRO A 155 14.95 15.24 21.82
CA PRO A 155 13.96 16.28 22.13
C PRO A 155 12.93 16.55 21.03
N TRP A 156 12.91 15.81 19.91
CA TRP A 156 11.98 16.11 18.83
C TRP A 156 10.53 15.80 19.21
N SER A 157 9.65 16.74 18.90
CA SER A 157 8.19 16.57 18.97
C SER A 157 7.64 16.51 17.55
N ILE A 158 6.47 15.90 17.40
CA ILE A 158 5.70 15.86 16.14
C ILE A 158 4.21 16.11 16.40
N LYS A 159 3.87 16.75 17.52
CA LYS A 159 2.47 16.91 17.96
C LYS A 159 1.78 18.05 17.26
N THR A 160 2.51 19.11 16.96
CA THR A 160 1.99 20.32 16.33
C THR A 160 2.63 20.51 14.96
N GLU A 161 1.99 21.29 14.11
CA GLU A 161 2.53 21.66 12.80
C GLU A 161 3.87 22.39 12.93
N GLU A 162 4.01 23.27 13.91
CA GLU A 162 5.28 23.95 14.18
C GLU A 162 6.37 22.97 14.64
N ASP A 163 6.04 21.91 15.37
CA ASP A 163 7.02 20.87 15.71
C ASP A 163 7.55 20.18 14.44
N LEU A 164 6.67 19.90 13.46
CA LEU A 164 7.07 19.36 12.16
C LEU A 164 7.93 20.35 11.37
N ASN A 165 7.56 21.63 11.35
CA ASN A 165 8.35 22.68 10.70
C ASN A 165 9.76 22.77 11.32
N ARG A 166 9.88 22.64 12.64
CA ARG A 166 11.20 22.59 13.32
C ARG A 166 11.98 21.34 12.95
N LEU A 167 11.32 20.19 12.88
CA LEU A 167 11.96 18.93 12.49
C LEU A 167 12.54 19.01 11.06
N TYR A 168 11.73 19.44 10.08
CA TYR A 168 12.18 19.57 8.69
C TYR A 168 13.24 20.67 8.47
N THR A 169 13.36 21.63 9.40
CA THR A 169 14.41 22.66 9.37
C THR A 169 15.61 22.36 10.27
N ASP A 170 15.69 21.16 10.84
CA ASP A 170 16.82 20.72 11.66
C ASP A 170 17.79 19.88 10.84
N SER A 171 19.03 20.32 10.68
CA SER A 171 20.05 19.59 9.92
C SER A 171 20.38 18.22 10.52
N ARG A 172 20.20 18.06 11.85
CA ARG A 172 20.41 16.80 12.56
C ARG A 172 19.43 15.72 12.10
N PHE A 173 18.22 16.10 11.71
CA PHE A 173 17.24 15.14 11.21
C PHE A 173 17.79 14.41 9.97
N TYR A 174 18.35 15.15 9.02
CA TYR A 174 18.93 14.57 7.81
C TYR A 174 20.23 13.80 8.09
N ASN A 175 21.11 14.33 8.94
CA ASN A 175 22.40 13.72 9.21
C ASN A 175 22.31 12.45 10.07
N GLU A 176 21.44 12.45 11.09
CA GLU A 176 21.35 11.37 12.07
C GLU A 176 20.29 10.33 11.68
N PHE A 177 19.15 10.73 11.09
CA PHE A 177 18.03 9.80 10.79
C PHE A 177 17.99 9.35 9.34
N LEU A 178 18.49 10.16 8.41
CA LEU A 178 18.44 9.88 6.97
C LEU A 178 19.83 9.97 6.33
N PRO A 179 20.86 9.29 6.89
CA PRO A 179 22.20 9.36 6.34
C PRO A 179 22.26 8.76 4.93
N GLY A 180 22.89 9.49 4.01
CA GLY A 180 23.07 9.04 2.61
C GLY A 180 21.82 9.13 1.73
N VAL A 181 20.71 9.67 2.25
CA VAL A 181 19.52 9.96 1.45
C VAL A 181 19.78 11.21 0.60
N GLU A 182 19.52 11.12 -0.70
CA GLU A 182 19.59 12.25 -1.62
C GLU A 182 18.18 12.70 -2.04
N TRP A 183 17.28 11.74 -2.26
CA TRP A 183 15.91 11.96 -2.71
C TRP A 183 14.92 11.60 -1.62
N LEU A 184 14.18 12.62 -1.16
CA LEU A 184 13.20 12.48 -0.11
C LEU A 184 11.80 12.84 -0.64
N LEU A 185 10.94 11.84 -0.78
CA LEU A 185 9.51 12.07 -1.01
C LEU A 185 8.83 12.20 0.35
N THR A 186 8.34 13.40 0.70
CA THR A 186 7.51 13.59 1.89
C THR A 186 6.04 13.48 1.51
N PHE A 187 5.23 12.88 2.37
CA PHE A 187 3.77 12.87 2.28
C PHE A 187 3.15 12.65 3.68
N ASP A 188 1.86 12.96 3.81
CA ASP A 188 1.11 12.77 5.05
C ASP A 188 -0.30 12.19 4.77
N SER A 189 -1.15 12.16 5.79
CA SER A 189 -2.53 11.66 5.69
C SER A 189 -3.47 12.49 4.78
N GLU A 190 -2.99 13.63 4.27
CA GLU A 190 -3.69 14.54 3.36
C GLU A 190 -3.12 14.47 1.93
N SER A 191 -2.19 13.55 1.68
CA SER A 191 -1.42 13.47 0.44
C SER A 191 -1.60 12.12 -0.25
N ILE A 192 -1.76 12.10 -1.58
CA ILE A 192 -1.87 10.86 -2.37
C ILE A 192 -1.19 11.02 -3.73
N LEU A 193 -0.44 10.00 -4.17
CA LEU A 193 0.04 9.88 -5.56
C LEU A 193 -0.97 9.09 -6.38
N CYS A 194 -1.13 9.49 -7.64
CA CYS A 194 -2.13 8.90 -8.51
C CYS A 194 -1.60 7.70 -9.29
N ALA A 195 -2.31 6.58 -9.25
CA ALA A 195 -1.89 5.36 -9.97
C ALA A 195 -2.02 5.51 -11.49
N ASN A 196 -2.87 6.44 -11.94
CA ASN A 196 -3.10 6.79 -13.34
C ASN A 196 -2.15 7.89 -13.86
N ALA A 197 -1.16 8.30 -13.05
CA ALA A 197 -0.13 9.24 -13.49
C ALA A 197 0.68 8.63 -14.65
N GLN A 198 0.87 9.41 -15.73
CA GLN A 198 1.70 8.99 -16.86
C GLN A 198 3.19 9.09 -16.55
N SER A 199 3.55 9.96 -15.61
CA SER A 199 4.92 10.13 -15.12
C SER A 199 5.20 9.26 -13.91
N SER A 200 6.45 8.79 -13.82
CA SER A 200 6.99 8.09 -12.67
C SER A 200 7.63 9.07 -11.70
N LEU A 201 7.75 8.70 -10.42
CA LEU A 201 8.46 9.52 -9.43
C LEU A 201 9.92 9.73 -9.83
N ASN A 202 10.49 8.73 -10.52
CA ASN A 202 11.87 8.78 -10.96
C ASN A 202 12.11 9.84 -12.06
N ASP A 203 11.06 10.29 -12.76
CA ASP A 203 11.17 11.34 -13.79
C ASP A 203 11.42 12.73 -13.17
N TRP A 204 11.13 12.88 -11.87
CA TRP A 204 11.30 14.13 -11.13
C TRP A 204 12.65 14.23 -10.39
N LEU A 205 13.53 13.23 -10.53
CA LEU A 205 14.82 13.18 -9.82
C LEU A 205 15.85 14.19 -10.33
N ASP A 206 15.57 14.96 -11.37
CA ASP A 206 16.42 16.09 -11.77
C ASP A 206 15.98 17.41 -11.11
N TYR A 207 14.83 17.43 -10.45
CA TYR A 207 14.34 18.59 -9.71
C TYR A 207 14.95 18.64 -8.31
N THR A 208 15.35 19.83 -7.89
CA THR A 208 15.79 20.10 -6.51
C THR A 208 14.60 20.07 -5.54
N TRP A 209 13.45 20.56 -5.99
CA TRP A 209 12.21 20.55 -5.22
C TRP A 209 11.01 20.51 -6.15
N ALA A 210 10.08 19.61 -5.88
CA ALA A 210 8.81 19.52 -6.56
C ALA A 210 7.71 19.23 -5.53
N GLY A 211 6.70 20.09 -5.44
CA GLY A 211 5.59 19.96 -4.49
C GLY A 211 4.30 20.49 -5.08
N ALA A 212 3.33 20.81 -4.21
CA ALA A 212 2.07 21.33 -4.68
C ALA A 212 2.21 22.78 -5.13
N ALA A 213 1.61 23.06 -6.28
CA ALA A 213 1.47 24.41 -6.75
C ALA A 213 0.32 25.16 -6.07
N ARG A 214 0.50 26.45 -5.80
CA ARG A 214 -0.58 27.37 -5.42
C ARG A 214 -0.75 28.47 -6.47
N ALA A 215 -1.99 28.88 -6.72
CA ALA A 215 -2.32 29.86 -7.75
C ALA A 215 -1.72 31.26 -7.50
N ASP A 216 -1.47 31.61 -6.23
CA ASP A 216 -0.92 32.90 -5.79
C ASP A 216 0.60 33.02 -6.01
N VAL A 217 1.32 31.90 -6.10
CA VAL A 217 2.77 31.88 -6.31
C VAL A 217 3.12 31.01 -7.50
N LYS A 218 3.04 31.60 -8.71
CA LYS A 218 3.32 30.91 -9.98
C LYS A 218 4.78 30.46 -10.14
N ALA A 219 5.70 31.16 -9.49
CA ALA A 219 7.14 30.95 -9.65
C ALA A 219 7.68 29.72 -8.87
N PHE A 220 6.92 29.18 -7.92
CA PHE A 220 7.37 28.08 -7.06
C PHE A 220 6.21 27.12 -6.74
N ALA A 221 6.32 25.88 -7.20
CA ALA A 221 5.41 24.80 -6.86
C ALA A 221 6.07 23.84 -5.86
N GLY A 222 6.18 24.28 -4.61
CA GLY A 222 6.80 23.47 -3.55
C GLY A 222 6.02 23.46 -2.24
N TYR A 223 4.75 23.85 -2.28
CA TYR A 223 3.90 23.94 -1.09
C TYR A 223 3.26 22.61 -0.74
N GLY A 224 2.80 22.50 0.50
CA GLY A 224 2.11 21.32 0.98
C GLY A 224 3.05 20.17 1.28
N LYS A 225 2.50 19.15 1.92
CA LYS A 225 3.30 18.07 2.49
C LYS A 225 3.67 16.98 1.49
N LEU A 226 2.95 16.89 0.36
CA LEU A 226 3.32 16.05 -0.78
C LEU A 226 4.41 16.76 -1.59
N SER A 227 5.66 16.36 -1.39
CA SER A 227 6.78 16.97 -2.11
C SER A 227 7.97 16.04 -2.26
N LEU A 228 8.60 16.06 -3.42
CA LEU A 228 9.92 15.51 -3.67
C LEU A 228 10.97 16.59 -3.36
N ARG A 229 11.97 16.22 -2.55
CA ARG A 229 12.99 17.14 -2.06
C ARG A 229 14.38 16.53 -2.21
N ARG A 230 15.33 17.36 -2.64
CA ARG A 230 16.75 16.99 -2.69
C ARG A 230 17.42 17.32 -1.36
N VAL A 231 17.91 16.31 -0.65
CA VAL A 231 18.48 16.45 0.71
C VAL A 231 19.77 17.27 0.69
N SER A 232 20.64 17.09 -0.31
CA SER A 232 21.85 17.90 -0.44
C SER A 232 21.57 19.40 -0.57
N ALA A 233 20.52 19.78 -1.30
CA ALA A 233 20.09 21.19 -1.42
C ALA A 233 19.47 21.71 -0.12
N ILE A 234 18.67 20.90 0.59
CA ILE A 234 18.17 21.24 1.93
C ILE A 234 19.34 21.52 2.88
N GLN A 235 20.31 20.59 2.95
CA GLN A 235 21.48 20.72 3.81
C GLN A 235 22.33 21.93 3.43
N GLN A 236 22.45 22.25 2.14
CA GLN A 236 23.09 23.47 1.68
C GLN A 236 22.41 24.71 2.29
N VAL A 237 21.09 24.83 2.16
CA VAL A 237 20.31 25.94 2.74
C VAL A 237 20.45 26.02 4.25
N LEU A 238 20.34 24.89 4.95
CA LEU A 238 20.49 24.80 6.40
C LEU A 238 21.92 25.10 6.89
N GLY A 239 22.92 24.98 6.00
CA GLY A 239 24.31 25.29 6.30
C GLY A 239 24.58 26.80 6.45
N PHE A 240 23.84 27.65 5.72
CA PHE A 240 24.03 29.11 5.77
C PHE A 240 22.84 29.89 6.33
N GLN A 241 21.67 29.26 6.51
CA GLN A 241 20.50 29.88 7.12
C GLN A 241 19.80 28.96 8.12
N LYS A 242 19.20 29.57 9.14
CA LYS A 242 18.38 28.89 10.15
C LYS A 242 16.99 29.49 10.19
N ARG A 243 15.96 28.65 10.21
CA ARG A 243 14.58 29.09 10.41
C ARG A 243 14.38 29.51 11.88
N TYR A 244 13.68 30.62 12.09
CA TYR A 244 13.25 31.02 13.43
C TYR A 244 11.97 30.28 13.84
N ASN A 245 11.84 29.97 15.12
CA ASN A 245 10.68 29.24 15.62
C ASN A 245 9.41 30.10 15.51
N ASN A 246 8.29 29.46 15.15
CA ASN A 246 6.97 30.07 15.00
C ASN A 246 6.90 31.21 13.96
N THR A 247 7.73 31.14 12.91
CA THR A 247 7.66 32.07 11.76
C THR A 247 6.92 31.43 10.58
N ASP A 248 7.39 31.64 9.35
CA ASP A 248 6.89 30.97 8.16
C ASP A 248 6.90 29.43 8.32
N GLN A 249 5.94 28.77 7.67
CA GLN A 249 5.93 27.31 7.47
C GLN A 249 7.21 26.88 6.73
N GLU A 250 7.63 25.64 6.95
CA GLU A 250 8.90 25.13 6.42
C GLU A 250 8.97 25.18 4.89
N ASP A 251 7.90 24.79 4.20
CA ASP A 251 7.80 24.80 2.75
C ASP A 251 7.90 26.21 2.16
N ILE A 252 7.22 27.20 2.76
CA ILE A 252 7.33 28.63 2.42
C ILE A 252 8.77 29.11 2.66
N TRP A 253 9.36 28.71 3.80
CA TRP A 253 10.69 29.13 4.20
C TRP A 253 11.76 28.61 3.24
N PHE A 254 11.72 27.32 2.87
CA PHE A 254 12.63 26.76 1.87
C PHE A 254 12.36 27.33 0.48
N GLY A 255 11.11 27.50 0.08
CA GLY A 255 10.77 28.04 -1.24
C GLY A 255 11.43 29.37 -1.55
N LYS A 256 11.42 30.31 -0.59
CA LYS A 256 12.11 31.61 -0.71
C LYS A 256 13.62 31.50 -0.91
N ARG A 257 14.24 30.42 -0.42
CA ARG A 257 15.71 30.25 -0.38
C ARG A 257 16.22 29.41 -1.54
N LEU A 258 15.50 28.34 -1.85
CA LEU A 258 15.79 27.47 -2.99
C LEU A 258 15.64 28.24 -4.30
N TYR A 259 14.69 29.18 -4.38
CA TYR A 259 14.51 30.03 -5.56
C TYR A 259 15.75 30.88 -5.92
N ILE A 260 16.59 31.20 -4.93
CA ILE A 260 17.77 32.05 -5.12
C ILE A 260 19.02 31.20 -5.47
N LEU A 261 18.95 29.88 -5.31
CA LEU A 261 20.08 29.01 -5.61
C LEU A 261 20.30 28.92 -7.14
N PRO A 262 21.54 29.15 -7.62
CA PRO A 262 21.81 29.27 -9.06
C PRO A 262 21.56 27.97 -9.84
N ASP A 263 21.77 26.80 -9.22
CA ASP A 263 21.64 25.49 -9.85
C ASP A 263 20.34 24.75 -9.49
N ALA A 264 19.41 25.42 -8.80
CA ALA A 264 18.19 24.77 -8.31
C ALA A 264 17.10 24.71 -9.38
N LYS A 265 16.82 23.50 -9.87
CA LYS A 265 15.65 23.23 -10.71
C LYS A 265 14.41 23.07 -9.82
N LEU A 266 13.47 24.01 -9.88
CA LEU A 266 12.25 23.98 -9.08
C LEU A 266 11.03 23.73 -9.96
N ALA A 267 10.11 22.89 -9.50
CA ALA A 267 8.83 22.72 -10.18
C ALA A 267 8.05 24.04 -10.15
N ASN A 268 7.31 24.33 -11.23
CA ASN A 268 6.53 25.55 -11.39
C ASN A 268 5.18 25.23 -12.03
N LEU A 269 4.26 26.19 -12.01
CA LEU A 269 2.91 26.01 -12.55
C LEU A 269 2.83 25.98 -14.09
N THR A 270 3.87 26.44 -14.78
CA THR A 270 3.82 26.67 -16.23
C THR A 270 4.37 25.51 -17.05
N ASN A 271 5.28 24.72 -16.48
CA ASN A 271 5.96 23.65 -17.19
C ASN A 271 5.35 22.29 -16.85
N GLU A 272 5.47 21.87 -15.59
CA GLU A 272 5.07 20.54 -15.13
C GLU A 272 4.59 20.63 -13.67
N VAL A 273 3.42 20.08 -13.38
CA VAL A 273 2.83 20.07 -12.04
C VAL A 273 3.02 18.70 -11.41
N PHE A 274 3.85 18.64 -10.37
CA PHE A 274 4.06 17.43 -9.58
C PHE A 274 2.79 17.05 -8.82
N SER A 275 2.29 17.97 -7.98
CA SER A 275 1.06 17.77 -7.24
C SER A 275 0.17 19.00 -7.21
N VAL A 276 -1.12 18.75 -6.97
CA VAL A 276 -2.16 19.79 -6.95
C VAL A 276 -2.74 19.93 -5.55
N GLN A 277 -2.92 21.18 -5.10
CA GLN A 277 -3.73 21.51 -3.93
C GLN A 277 -4.99 22.27 -4.35
N ASN A 278 -4.85 23.50 -4.85
CA ASN A 278 -5.97 24.38 -5.21
C ASN A 278 -5.89 24.87 -6.66
N ASN A 279 -5.24 24.13 -7.57
CA ASN A 279 -5.24 24.49 -8.98
C ASN A 279 -5.45 23.25 -9.85
N VAL A 280 -6.56 23.22 -10.58
CA VAL A 280 -6.92 22.07 -11.40
C VAL A 280 -6.07 22.09 -12.66
N THR A 281 -5.01 21.30 -12.63
CA THR A 281 -4.16 21.04 -13.79
C THR A 281 -4.55 19.68 -14.37
N GLU A 282 -4.38 19.51 -15.67
CA GLU A 282 -4.61 18.21 -16.30
C GLU A 282 -3.58 17.18 -15.80
N LYS A 283 -4.08 16.13 -15.14
CA LYS A 283 -3.35 14.88 -14.82
C LYS A 283 -2.06 15.05 -13.99
N PRO A 284 -2.12 15.61 -12.76
CA PRO A 284 -0.95 15.71 -11.89
C PRO A 284 -0.48 14.34 -11.38
N MET A 285 0.75 14.26 -10.90
CA MET A 285 1.26 13.03 -10.30
C MET A 285 0.57 12.71 -8.96
N GLY A 286 0.05 13.72 -8.27
CA GLY A 286 -0.68 13.52 -7.01
C GLY A 286 -1.49 14.72 -6.55
N TYR A 287 -2.22 14.53 -5.46
CA TYR A 287 -3.05 15.55 -4.82
C TYR A 287 -2.71 15.71 -3.35
N HIS A 288 -2.80 16.95 -2.87
CA HIS A 288 -2.71 17.31 -1.47
C HIS A 288 -4.06 17.94 -1.04
N ALA A 289 -4.90 17.15 -0.39
CA ALA A 289 -6.25 17.54 0.01
C ALA A 289 -6.26 18.13 1.42
N LEU A 290 -5.91 19.43 1.52
CA LEU A 290 -5.76 20.14 2.80
C LEU A 290 -6.94 19.90 3.75
N GLY A 291 -6.64 19.56 5.01
CA GLY A 291 -7.67 19.30 6.02
C GLY A 291 -8.58 18.13 5.65
N ARG A 292 -8.06 17.14 4.92
CA ARG A 292 -8.82 16.03 4.33
C ARG A 292 -9.97 16.48 3.43
N GLY A 293 -9.75 17.56 2.67
CA GLY A 293 -10.76 18.15 1.79
C GLY A 293 -11.52 19.35 2.39
N ARG A 294 -11.47 19.57 3.72
CA ARG A 294 -12.16 20.71 4.36
C ARG A 294 -11.48 22.06 4.11
N GLY A 295 -10.18 22.04 3.84
CA GLY A 295 -9.37 23.23 3.55
C GLY A 295 -9.16 23.50 2.06
N LEU A 296 -9.85 22.77 1.18
CA LEU A 296 -9.79 22.99 -0.26
C LEU A 296 -10.52 24.28 -0.66
N ASP A 297 -9.97 24.99 -1.63
CA ASP A 297 -10.56 26.23 -2.15
C ASP A 297 -11.94 25.97 -2.75
N LYS A 298 -12.96 26.69 -2.27
CA LYS A 298 -14.35 26.53 -2.70
C LYS A 298 -14.59 27.00 -4.12
N GLU A 299 -13.82 27.96 -4.62
CA GLU A 299 -13.97 28.45 -5.99
C GLU A 299 -13.54 27.39 -7.00
N VAL A 300 -12.49 26.63 -6.65
CA VAL A 300 -11.91 25.58 -7.50
C VAL A 300 -12.66 24.27 -7.30
N TRP A 301 -12.79 23.81 -6.06
CA TRP A 301 -13.36 22.51 -5.72
C TRP A 301 -14.88 22.54 -5.51
N GLY A 302 -15.53 23.71 -5.55
CA GLY A 302 -17.00 23.80 -5.54
C GLY A 302 -17.62 23.26 -6.83
N ASN A 303 -16.95 23.45 -7.96
CA ASN A 303 -17.37 22.98 -9.26
C ASN A 303 -17.49 21.44 -9.30
N VAL A 304 -18.63 20.93 -9.78
CA VAL A 304 -18.95 19.49 -9.74
C VAL A 304 -18.15 18.74 -10.80
N GLU A 305 -18.03 19.31 -11.99
CA GLU A 305 -17.31 18.74 -13.13
C GLU A 305 -15.83 18.58 -12.80
N THR A 306 -15.26 19.59 -12.15
CA THR A 306 -13.87 19.63 -11.69
C THR A 306 -13.59 18.52 -10.68
N ARG A 307 -14.43 18.41 -9.64
CA ARG A 307 -14.31 17.33 -8.65
C ARG A 307 -14.46 15.97 -9.28
N LYS A 308 -15.46 15.80 -10.15
CA LYS A 308 -15.71 14.55 -10.86
C LYS A 308 -14.50 14.15 -11.71
N ALA A 309 -13.96 15.07 -12.50
CA ALA A 309 -12.79 14.82 -13.32
C ALA A 309 -11.55 14.44 -12.48
N ALA A 310 -11.30 15.13 -11.36
CA ALA A 310 -10.19 14.80 -10.47
C ALA A 310 -10.34 13.40 -9.83
N LEU A 311 -11.54 13.06 -9.37
CA LEU A 311 -11.83 11.76 -8.74
C LEU A 311 -11.88 10.61 -9.76
N GLU A 312 -12.35 10.86 -10.99
CA GLU A 312 -12.28 9.88 -12.07
C GLU A 312 -10.83 9.63 -12.52
N TYR A 313 -10.01 10.68 -12.52
CA TYR A 313 -8.59 10.58 -12.83
C TYR A 313 -7.80 9.85 -11.73
N CYS A 314 -8.07 10.18 -10.47
CA CYS A 314 -7.34 9.74 -9.28
C CYS A 314 -8.32 9.25 -8.20
N PRO A 315 -8.95 8.07 -8.38
CA PRO A 315 -9.99 7.54 -7.47
C PRO A 315 -9.50 7.33 -6.03
N GLU A 316 -8.21 7.08 -5.84
CA GLU A 316 -7.49 7.00 -4.57
C GLU A 316 -7.62 8.25 -3.70
N MET A 317 -7.95 9.41 -4.27
CA MET A 317 -8.30 10.61 -3.50
C MET A 317 -9.41 10.35 -2.49
N HIS A 318 -10.33 9.42 -2.78
CA HIS A 318 -11.37 9.01 -1.85
C HIS A 318 -10.84 8.50 -0.49
N MET A 319 -9.59 8.01 -0.42
CA MET A 319 -8.98 7.58 0.85
C MET A 319 -8.59 8.74 1.76
N ILE A 320 -8.14 9.85 1.17
CA ILE A 320 -7.63 11.01 1.91
C ILE A 320 -8.71 12.08 2.17
N LEU A 321 -9.84 12.00 1.46
CA LEU A 321 -10.97 12.90 1.67
C LEU A 321 -11.85 12.45 2.84
N ASP A 322 -12.33 13.42 3.62
CA ASP A 322 -13.36 13.24 4.63
C ASP A 322 -14.74 13.27 3.96
N MET A 323 -15.07 12.17 3.30
CA MET A 323 -16.33 12.05 2.58
C MET A 323 -17.46 11.68 3.52
N LYS A 324 -18.56 12.43 3.42
CA LYS A 324 -19.84 12.04 4.01
C LYS A 324 -20.52 10.99 3.14
N LEU A 325 -21.18 10.03 3.78
CA LEU A 325 -22.05 9.08 3.07
C LEU A 325 -23.21 9.83 2.39
N GLU A 326 -23.79 9.29 1.31
CA GLU A 326 -24.92 9.92 0.63
C GLU A 326 -26.09 10.23 1.58
N LYS A 327 -26.29 9.37 2.59
CA LYS A 327 -27.30 9.52 3.65
C LYS A 327 -27.00 10.68 4.61
N GLU A 328 -25.76 11.11 4.70
CA GLU A 328 -25.28 12.21 5.55
C GLU A 328 -25.14 13.52 4.77
N ARG A 329 -25.52 13.52 3.48
CA ARG A 329 -25.54 14.71 2.65
C ARG A 329 -26.62 15.65 3.17
N CYS A 330 -26.29 16.92 3.38
CA CYS A 330 -27.30 17.95 3.61
C CYS A 330 -28.25 17.97 2.40
N PRO A 331 -29.54 18.32 2.57
CA PRO A 331 -30.44 18.59 1.45
C PRO A 331 -29.74 19.54 0.46
N PRO A 332 -29.90 19.33 -0.86
CA PRO A 332 -29.31 20.25 -1.83
C PRO A 332 -29.79 21.67 -1.51
N ASP A 333 -28.86 22.63 -1.47
CA ASP A 333 -29.19 24.04 -1.28
C ASP A 333 -30.13 24.45 -2.42
N THR A 334 -31.40 24.70 -2.09
CA THR A 334 -32.35 25.36 -2.99
C THR A 334 -32.00 26.84 -3.06
N GLN A 335 -30.90 27.18 -3.73
CA GLN A 335 -30.61 28.52 -4.21
C GLN A 335 -30.09 28.43 -5.64
N GLY A 336 -30.96 28.86 -6.55
CA GLY A 336 -30.87 28.81 -8.00
C GLY A 336 -32.26 29.03 -8.56
#